data_AF-A0A671K1J6-F1
#
_entry.id   AF-A0A671K1J6-F1
#
_cell.length_a   1.000
_cell.length_b   1.000
_cell.length_c   1.000
_cell.angle_alpha   90.00
_cell.angle_beta   90.00
_cell.angle_gamma   90.00
#
_symmetry.space_group_name_H-M   'P 1'
#
loop_
_entity.id
_entity.type
_entity.pdbx_description
1 polymer ?
#
loop_
_entity_poly.entity_id
_entity_poly.type
_entity_poly.pdbx_seq_one_letter_code
_entity_poly.pdbx_strand_id
1 'polypeptide(L)' 'MRFTICAAKPEDCKDIARMIMELAVYEKMPDQVKISHKELERDGFGPNPFYQCLVAEVPEEHTSKDGNDS' A
#
# COMPACT_ATOMS: atom_id res chain seq x y z
N MET A 1 -17.06 9.56 5.88
CA MET A 1 -15.68 9.65 5.35
C MET A 1 -15.77 9.88 3.85
N ARG A 2 -15.10 10.91 3.32
CA ARG A 2 -14.89 11.05 1.86
C ARG A 2 -13.55 10.46 1.51
N PHE A 3 -13.48 9.70 0.44
CA PHE A 3 -12.24 9.19 -0.15
C PHE A 3 -12.37 9.16 -1.67
N THR A 4 -11.23 9.12 -2.35
CA THR A 4 -11.15 8.99 -3.81
C THR A 4 -10.30 7.79 -4.17
N ILE A 5 -10.74 7.01 -5.15
CA ILE A 5 -9.95 5.89 -5.67
C ILE A 5 -9.13 6.39 -6.86
N CYS A 6 -7.82 6.22 -6.80
CA CYS A 6 -6.89 6.60 -7.86
C CYS A 6 -5.89 5.47 -8.13
N ALA A 7 -5.25 5.52 -9.30
CA ALA A 7 -4.12 4.65 -9.59
C ALA A 7 -2.95 5.00 -8.65
N ALA A 8 -2.35 3.98 -8.06
CA ALA A 8 -1.17 4.14 -7.22
C ALA A 8 -0.01 4.77 -8.01
N LYS A 9 0.88 5.44 -7.29
CA LYS A 9 2.14 6.02 -7.77
C LYS A 9 3.31 5.36 -7.04
N PRO A 10 4.55 5.49 -7.53
CA PRO A 10 5.72 4.92 -6.86
C PRO A 10 5.86 5.35 -5.40
N GLU A 11 5.45 6.57 -5.05
CA GLU A 11 5.51 7.08 -3.69
C GLU A 11 4.60 6.31 -2.71
N ASP A 12 3.52 5.71 -3.22
CA ASP A 12 2.53 4.95 -2.45
C ASP A 12 3.05 3.55 -2.06
N CYS A 13 4.14 3.08 -2.65
CA CYS A 13 4.68 1.73 -2.40
C CYS A 13 5.02 1.46 -0.93
N LYS A 14 5.37 2.50 -0.16
CA LYS A 14 5.60 2.38 1.29
C LYS A 14 4.30 2.06 2.03
N ASP A 15 3.22 2.76 1.71
CA ASP A 15 1.91 2.53 2.31
C ASP A 15 1.30 1.22 1.82
N ILE A 16 1.48 0.87 0.55
CA ILE A 16 1.06 -0.43 0.01
C ILE A 16 1.77 -1.58 0.74
N ALA A 17 3.09 -1.49 0.93
CA ALA A 17 3.83 -2.51 1.69
C ALA A 17 3.33 -2.64 3.13
N ARG A 18 3.04 -1.51 3.79
CA ARG A 18 2.45 -1.49 5.13
C ARG A 18 1.08 -2.17 5.15
N MET A 19 0.18 -1.82 4.23
CA MET A 19 -1.16 -2.42 4.14
C MET A 19 -1.11 -3.92 3.84
N ILE A 20 -0.19 -4.38 2.99
CA ILE A 20 0.03 -5.82 2.75
C ILE A 20 0.45 -6.52 4.05
N MET A 21 1.33 -5.91 4.84
CA MET A 21 1.74 -6.46 6.13
C MET A 21 0.58 -6.48 7.14
N GLU A 22 -0.19 -5.40 7.24
CA GLU A 22 -1.38 -5.33 8.12
C GLU A 22 -2.41 -6.40 7.77
N LEU A 23 -2.67 -6.61 6.48
CA LEU A 23 -3.54 -7.69 6.01
C LEU A 23 -2.98 -9.07 6.40
N ALA A 24 -1.68 -9.30 6.22
CA ALA A 24 -1.07 -10.56 6.58
C ALA A 24 -1.10 -10.82 8.10
N VAL A 25 -0.95 -9.79 8.93
CA VAL A 25 -1.14 -9.89 10.39
C VAL A 25 -2.59 -10.28 10.71
N TYR A 26 -3.56 -9.63 10.08
CA TYR A 26 -4.99 -9.96 10.24
C TYR A 26 -5.29 -11.43 9.85
N GLU A 27 -4.66 -11.92 8.77
CA GLU A 27 -4.78 -13.31 8.32
C GLU A 27 -3.94 -14.31 9.12
N LYS A 28 -3.20 -13.85 10.15
CA LYS A 28 -2.27 -14.67 10.97
C LYS A 28 -1.14 -15.31 10.16
N MET A 29 -0.70 -14.62 9.10
CA MET A 29 0.35 -15.06 8.19
C MET A 29 1.44 -13.99 7.93
N PRO A 30 1.92 -13.22 8.93
CA PRO A 30 2.88 -12.13 8.71
C PRO A 30 4.22 -12.61 8.11
N ASP A 31 4.68 -13.81 8.49
CA ASP A 31 5.94 -14.40 8.02
C ASP A 31 5.92 -14.78 6.52
N GLN A 32 4.74 -14.77 5.88
CA GLN A 32 4.61 -15.02 4.44
C GLN A 32 4.84 -13.77 3.60
N VAL A 33 4.83 -12.58 4.21
CA VAL A 33 5.14 -11.33 3.52
C VAL A 33 6.64 -11.23 3.31
N LYS A 34 7.07 -11.52 2.08
CA LYS A 34 8.48 -11.43 1.67
C LYS A 34 8.79 -10.18 0.83
N ILE A 35 7.75 -9.49 0.36
CA ILE A 35 7.88 -8.39 -0.57
C ILE A 35 8.25 -7.09 0.16
N SER A 36 9.21 -6.36 -0.38
CA SER A 36 9.61 -5.03 0.09
C SER A 36 9.02 -3.91 -0.77
N HIS A 37 8.94 -2.68 -0.23
CA HIS A 37 8.49 -1.51 -1.01
C HIS A 37 9.34 -1.28 -2.27
N LYS A 38 10.65 -1.60 -2.24
CA LYS A 38 11.53 -1.47 -3.42
C LYS A 38 11.18 -2.47 -4.52
N GLU A 39 10.78 -3.68 -4.14
CA GLU A 39 10.32 -4.69 -5.10
C GLU A 39 8.95 -4.31 -5.67
N LEU A 40 8.05 -3.76 -4.84
CA LEU A 40 6.79 -3.18 -5.31
C LEU A 40 7.04 -2.06 -6.33
N GLU A 41 7.93 -1.12 -6.05
CA GLU A 41 8.30 -0.04 -6.99
C GLU A 41 8.81 -0.62 -8.32
N ARG A 42 9.77 -1.55 -8.26
CA ARG A 42 10.35 -2.18 -9.45
C ARG A 42 9.30 -2.92 -10.28
N ASP A 43 8.49 -3.76 -9.63
CA ASP A 43 7.60 -4.69 -10.31
C ASP A 43 6.28 -4.02 -10.74
N GLY A 44 5.87 -2.94 -10.08
CA GLY A 44 4.62 -2.23 -10.37
C GLY A 44 4.78 -0.98 -11.25
N PHE A 45 5.98 -0.40 -11.27
CA PHE A 45 6.24 0.88 -11.94
C PHE A 45 7.45 0.87 -12.88
N GLY A 46 8.08 -0.30 -13.07
CA GLY A 46 9.09 -0.52 -14.09
C GLY A 46 8.53 -0.44 -15.52
N PRO A 47 9.39 -0.54 -16.55
CA PRO A 47 8.98 -0.43 -17.96
C PRO A 47 7.97 -1.50 -18.41
N ASN A 48 7.91 -2.64 -17.72
CA ASN A 48 6.92 -3.70 -17.91
C ASN A 48 6.33 -4.09 -16.55
N PRO A 49 5.24 -3.42 -16.10
CA PRO A 49 4.69 -3.67 -14.77
C PRO A 49 3.97 -5.02 -14.71
N PHE A 50 4.21 -5.75 -13.63
CA PHE A 50 3.63 -7.08 -13.37
C PHE A 50 2.24 -6.98 -12.73
N TYR A 51 1.98 -5.87 -12.05
CA TYR A 51 0.72 -5.59 -11.41
C TYR A 51 0.38 -4.11 -11.50
N GLN A 52 -0.87 -3.78 -11.21
CA GLN A 52 -1.35 -2.41 -11.03
C GLN A 52 -2.07 -2.35 -9.69
N CYS A 53 -2.01 -1.19 -9.03
CA CYS A 53 -2.63 -0.98 -7.73
C CYS A 53 -3.55 0.25 -7.77
N LEU A 54 -4.66 0.16 -7.03
CA LEU A 54 -5.55 1.28 -6.75
C LEU A 54 -5.43 1.60 -5.27
N VAL A 55 -5.33 2.89 -4.95
CA VAL A 55 -5.30 3.38 -3.56
C VAL A 55 -6.52 4.25 -3.30
N ALA A 56 -6.99 4.20 -2.05
CA ALA A 56 -8.03 5.09 -1.56
C ALA A 56 -7.37 6.25 -0.81
N GLU A 57 -7.34 7.42 -1.44
CA GLU A 57 -6.84 8.65 -0.82
C GLU A 57 -7.96 9.30 0.02
N VAL A 58 -7.62 9.69 1.25
CA VAL A 58 -8.47 10.51 2.11
C VAL A 58 -7.93 11.95 2.16
N PRO A 59 -8.79 12.96 2.38
CA PRO A 59 -8.33 14.34 2.59
C PRO A 59 -7.28 14.44 3.71
N GLU A 60 -6.34 15.37 3.62
CA GLU A 60 -5.27 15.57 4.63
C GLU A 60 -5.80 15.74 6.06
N GLU A 61 -6.98 16.34 6.21
CA GLU A 61 -7.69 16.48 7.49
C GLU A 61 -8.00 15.11 8.17
N HIS A 62 -7.91 14.02 7.42
CA HIS A 62 -8.15 12.64 7.83
C HIS A 62 -6.97 11.71 7.55
N THR A 63 -5.81 12.23 7.13
CA THR A 63 -4.59 11.42 7.00
C THR A 63 -3.96 11.22 8.38
N SER A 64 -3.96 9.98 8.88
CA SER A 64 -3.17 9.63 10.07
C SER A 64 -1.71 9.43 9.65
N LYS A 65 -0.77 10.11 10.33
CA LYS A 65 0.68 9.94 10.09
C LYS A 65 1.20 8.56 10.49
N ASP A 66 0.44 7.87 11.33
CA ASP A 66 0.63 6.48 11.69
C ASP A 66 -0.68 5.77 11.35
N GLY A 67 -0.63 4.78 10.45
CA GLY A 67 -1.77 3.95 10.09
C GLY A 67 -2.20 3.01 11.22
N ASN A 68 -2.42 3.55 12.42
CA ASN A 68 -2.90 2.83 13.58
C ASN A 68 -4.01 3.65 14.25
N ASP A 69 -5.22 3.52 13.71
CA ASP A 69 -6.42 3.86 14.46
C ASP A 69 -7.54 2.87 14.09
N SER A 70 -7.60 1.78 14.87
CA SER A 70 -8.78 1.02 15.34
C SER A 70 -8.43 -0.46 15.57
#